data_AF-A0A2H0Q823-F1
#
_entry.id   AF-A0A2H0Q823-F1
#
_cell.length_a   1.000
_cell.length_b   1.000
_cell.length_c   1.000
_cell.angle_alpha   90.00
_cell.angle_beta   90.00
_cell.angle_gamma   90.00
#
_symmetry.space_group_name_H-M   'P 1'
#
loop_
_entity.id
_entity.type
_entity.pdbx_description
1 polymer ?
#
loop_
_entity_poly.entity_id
_entity_poly.type
_entity_poly.pdbx_seq_one_letter_code
_entity_poly.pdbx_strand_id
1 'polypeptide(L)'
;MKQHSDHDGQWFIFKGDQHRGPYQTDEMVNLFALGVIGHKDLVWKEGGGTWLPFADQTIFKDLIFKEQVQIDEKPPASSPESIEVANQHDHLLRSASDVDIELPPLPDEVSMAIDHVAIHDEQINSSHVEEDHASQVPDLPPQHQHDINLDEDKTSPNINFESSIIEEPTKPWLKISAGIAAGFVLVATIVWFTQFSLQTYDLIGLEAADVEQFNQVIIDHKSAHIVRMTKDSNVIWAAVPGVLEGEAFLKLASVPGRVLSTDSVEIMSQGELVQGLVPFKRFEFVQTTNWIRGEYTYELAVKPKGTTARLASMLSAYPWFKSMGWVQFNSRGYVFQGRLSFYEGSANKFNADLQEFREKIWDSLSKPLQYRLEKYETLSQMAKKLDELWHQRLDVAVTWRAFKKYDEGYARDIAPVLQSLILDSMDQATKLEEQSPMLSRLYREIEESAKQLGEVASLLSAESKAIRQYRRSDKTRMKARFTELYEPLKLKIDQRLSSLKKDIEDLKTNYNSSL
;
A
#
# COMPACT_ATOMS: atom_id res chain seq x y z
N MET A 1 -1.55 19.39 -40.39
CA MET A 1 -0.57 18.54 -39.69
C MET A 1 0.26 19.41 -38.78
N LYS A 2 -0.12 19.51 -37.50
CA LYS A 2 0.74 20.12 -36.48
C LYS A 2 1.71 19.02 -36.03
N GLN A 3 3.01 19.29 -36.12
CA GLN A 3 4.05 18.42 -35.61
C GLN A 3 3.85 18.27 -34.10
N HIS A 4 3.48 17.07 -33.64
CA HIS A 4 3.66 16.69 -32.25
C HIS A 4 5.17 16.54 -32.03
N SER A 5 5.71 17.38 -31.17
CA SER A 5 7.11 17.39 -30.76
C SER A 5 7.46 16.15 -29.95
N ASP A 6 8.17 15.21 -30.57
CA ASP A 6 9.39 14.52 -30.10
C ASP A 6 9.65 14.37 -28.57
N HIS A 7 8.67 13.92 -27.78
CA HIS A 7 8.82 13.76 -26.32
C HIS A 7 8.42 12.40 -25.74
N ASP A 8 8.24 11.36 -26.54
CA ASP A 8 7.84 10.05 -26.01
C ASP A 8 9.05 9.18 -25.67
N GLY A 9 9.79 9.57 -24.63
CA GLY A 9 10.67 8.62 -23.94
C GLY A 9 9.81 7.71 -23.07
N GLN A 10 10.02 6.40 -23.18
CA GLN A 10 9.30 5.40 -22.41
C GLN A 10 9.71 5.47 -20.93
N TRP A 11 8.75 5.36 -20.02
CA TRP A 11 8.97 5.40 -18.59
C TRP A 11 8.94 4.02 -17.97
N PHE A 12 9.75 3.81 -16.95
CA PHE A 12 9.81 2.60 -16.16
C PHE A 12 9.65 2.96 -14.68
N ILE A 13 8.94 2.13 -13.93
CA ILE A 13 8.72 2.26 -12.49
C ILE A 13 9.50 1.15 -11.79
N PHE A 14 10.27 1.49 -10.77
CA PHE A 14 10.98 0.55 -9.93
C PHE A 14 10.19 0.31 -8.63
N LYS A 15 9.63 -0.89 -8.48
CA LYS A 15 8.93 -1.34 -7.26
C LYS A 15 9.50 -2.68 -6.82
N GLY A 16 10.15 -2.70 -5.65
CA GLY A 16 10.90 -3.87 -5.19
C GLY A 16 12.12 -4.14 -6.08
N ASP A 17 12.32 -5.39 -6.47
CA ASP A 17 13.42 -5.81 -7.37
C ASP A 17 13.03 -5.83 -8.86
N GLN A 18 11.83 -5.36 -9.20
CA GLN A 18 11.32 -5.39 -10.57
C GLN A 18 11.06 -3.99 -11.12
N HIS A 19 11.39 -3.85 -12.41
CA HIS A 19 11.12 -2.68 -13.22
C HIS A 19 9.88 -2.97 -14.08
N ARG A 20 8.84 -2.16 -13.92
CA ARG A 20 7.59 -2.25 -14.69
C ARG A 20 7.57 -1.17 -15.77
N GLY A 21 7.08 -1.50 -16.95
CA GLY A 21 7.05 -0.63 -18.13
C GLY A 21 7.34 -1.41 -19.41
N PRO A 22 7.48 -0.73 -20.56
CA PRO A 22 7.47 0.72 -20.72
C PRO A 22 6.06 1.35 -20.60
N TYR A 23 5.99 2.53 -19.99
CA TYR A 23 4.78 3.36 -19.88
C TYR A 23 4.95 4.69 -20.62
N GLN A 24 3.88 5.22 -21.18
CA GLN A 24 3.88 6.60 -21.69
C GLN A 24 3.76 7.62 -20.57
N THR A 25 4.11 8.89 -20.85
CA THR A 25 4.02 9.98 -19.88
C THR A 25 2.59 10.12 -19.32
N ASP A 26 1.57 10.00 -20.16
CA ASP A 26 0.16 10.07 -19.74
C ASP A 26 -0.25 8.87 -18.87
N GLU A 27 0.28 7.68 -19.16
CA GLU A 27 0.06 6.48 -18.35
C GLU A 27 0.71 6.60 -16.97
N MET A 28 1.92 7.15 -16.89
CA MET A 28 2.60 7.44 -15.64
C MET A 28 1.79 8.40 -14.76
N VAL A 29 1.21 9.43 -15.37
CA VAL A 29 0.33 10.39 -14.69
C VAL A 29 -0.93 9.69 -14.17
N ASN A 30 -1.55 8.82 -14.97
CA ASN A 30 -2.71 8.02 -14.52
C ASN A 30 -2.36 7.03 -13.39
N LEU A 31 -1.22 6.34 -13.48
CA LEU A 31 -0.75 5.44 -12.43
C LEU A 31 -0.53 6.18 -11.10
N PHE A 32 -0.01 7.41 -11.17
CA PHE A 32 0.12 8.27 -10.00
C PHE A 32 -1.26 8.71 -9.46
N ALA A 33 -2.18 9.09 -10.34
CA ALA A 33 -3.57 9.46 -9.98
C ALA A 33 -4.31 8.38 -9.20
N LEU A 34 -4.11 7.13 -9.64
CA LEU A 34 -4.74 5.95 -9.08
C LEU A 34 -4.05 5.48 -7.79
N GLY A 35 -2.99 6.18 -7.34
CA GLY A 35 -2.20 5.78 -6.17
C GLY A 35 -1.36 4.52 -6.39
N VAL A 36 -1.23 4.05 -7.64
CA VAL A 36 -0.43 2.88 -7.98
C VAL A 36 1.06 3.17 -7.83
N ILE A 37 1.46 4.42 -8.12
CA ILE A 37 2.78 4.94 -7.79
C ILE A 37 2.69 6.14 -6.84
N GLY A 38 3.53 6.15 -5.82
CA GLY A 38 3.65 7.25 -4.86
C GLY A 38 4.70 8.28 -5.26
N HIS A 39 4.72 9.42 -4.57
CA HIS A 39 5.70 10.50 -4.81
C HIS A 39 7.16 10.06 -4.70
N LYS A 40 7.44 9.05 -3.87
CA LYS A 40 8.78 8.53 -3.58
C LYS A 40 9.19 7.35 -4.47
N ASP A 41 8.25 6.80 -5.26
CA ASP A 41 8.55 5.67 -6.12
C ASP A 41 9.54 6.09 -7.21
N LEU A 42 10.57 5.26 -7.40
CA LEU A 42 11.64 5.55 -8.35
C LEU A 42 11.14 5.29 -9.76
N VAL A 43 11.30 6.29 -10.62
CA VAL A 43 10.93 6.20 -12.03
C VAL A 43 12.11 6.61 -12.90
N TRP A 44 12.25 5.93 -14.03
CA TRP A 44 13.33 6.15 -14.99
C TRP A 44 12.74 6.35 -16.38
N LYS A 45 13.25 7.35 -17.09
CA LYS A 45 12.91 7.60 -18.48
C LYS A 45 13.97 6.95 -19.36
N GLU A 46 13.56 6.26 -20.41
CA GLU A 46 14.46 5.70 -21.41
C GLU A 46 15.37 6.80 -21.99
N GLY A 47 16.68 6.57 -21.97
CA GLY A 47 17.69 7.58 -22.33
C GLY A 47 17.97 8.62 -21.25
N GLY A 48 17.23 8.61 -20.14
CA GLY A 48 17.51 9.37 -18.92
C GLY A 48 18.63 8.73 -18.09
N GLY A 49 19.37 9.54 -17.33
CA GLY A 49 20.59 9.05 -16.64
C GLY A 49 20.31 8.12 -15.46
N THR A 50 19.57 8.59 -14.46
CA THR A 50 19.39 7.89 -13.17
C THR A 50 17.91 7.72 -12.83
N TRP A 51 17.61 6.68 -12.04
CA TRP A 51 16.31 6.55 -11.39
C TRP A 51 16.10 7.72 -10.42
N LEU A 52 14.99 8.44 -10.57
CA LEU A 52 14.64 9.55 -9.69
C LEU A 52 13.25 9.32 -9.13
N PRO A 53 12.95 9.78 -7.90
CA PRO A 53 11.58 9.76 -7.38
C PRO A 53 10.60 10.41 -8.35
N PHE A 54 9.37 9.90 -8.44
CA PHE A 54 8.34 10.41 -9.35
C PHE A 54 8.12 11.92 -9.18
N ALA A 55 8.09 12.40 -7.93
CA ALA A 55 7.94 13.82 -7.63
C ALA A 55 9.16 14.68 -8.05
N ASP A 56 10.33 14.07 -8.25
CA ASP A 56 11.56 14.78 -8.61
C ASP A 56 11.77 14.96 -10.10
N GLN A 57 11.02 14.24 -10.92
CA GLN A 57 11.05 14.37 -12.37
C GLN A 57 10.51 15.73 -12.79
N THR A 58 11.33 16.52 -13.50
CA THR A 58 10.98 17.87 -13.98
C THR A 58 9.70 17.89 -14.80
N ILE A 59 9.49 16.87 -15.64
CA ILE A 59 8.29 16.71 -16.48
C ILE A 59 7.02 16.60 -15.63
N PHE A 60 7.09 15.93 -14.47
CA PHE A 60 5.93 15.74 -13.60
C PHE A 60 5.80 16.85 -12.54
N LYS A 61 6.88 17.55 -12.17
CA LYS A 61 6.82 18.70 -11.25
C LYS A 61 5.84 19.76 -11.75
N ASP A 62 5.91 20.10 -13.02
CA ASP A 62 5.01 21.09 -13.63
C ASP A 62 3.56 20.60 -13.74
N LEU A 63 3.34 19.29 -13.70
CA LEU A 63 1.99 18.69 -13.75
C LEU A 63 1.38 18.56 -12.35
N ILE A 64 2.20 18.20 -11.35
CA ILE A 64 1.80 17.98 -9.95
C ILE A 64 1.66 19.31 -9.18
N PHE A 65 2.60 20.26 -9.37
CA PHE A 65 2.76 21.43 -8.51
C PHE A 65 2.46 22.77 -9.21
N LYS A 66 1.66 22.79 -10.28
CA LYS A 66 1.24 24.07 -10.88
C LYS A 66 0.22 24.79 -10.00
N GLU A 67 0.72 25.33 -8.91
CA GLU A 67 0.11 26.35 -8.07
C GLU A 67 0.27 27.71 -8.77
N GLN A 68 -0.76 28.54 -8.65
CA GLN A 68 -0.93 29.78 -9.38
C GLN A 68 0.22 30.76 -9.13
N VAL A 69 0.98 31.11 -10.17
CA VAL A 69 1.74 32.36 -10.16
C VAL A 69 0.73 33.50 -10.34
N GLN A 70 0.24 34.05 -9.23
CA GLN A 70 -0.27 35.41 -9.23
C GLN A 70 0.89 36.34 -9.56
N ILE A 71 0.76 37.06 -10.67
CA ILE A 71 1.69 38.10 -11.07
C ILE A 71 1.41 39.29 -10.14
N ASP A 72 2.19 39.40 -9.07
CA ASP A 72 2.31 40.64 -8.31
C ASP A 72 3.09 41.65 -9.16
N GLU A 73 2.34 42.45 -9.92
CA GLU A 73 2.88 43.59 -10.66
C GLU A 73 3.22 44.72 -9.66
N LYS A 74 4.47 44.70 -9.21
CA LYS A 74 5.07 45.79 -8.43
C LYS A 74 5.15 47.05 -9.30
N PRO A 75 4.64 48.21 -8.86
CA PRO A 75 4.71 49.44 -9.65
C PRO A 75 6.13 50.03 -9.60
N PRO A 76 6.76 50.37 -10.74
CA PRO A 76 7.97 51.16 -10.73
C PRO A 76 7.65 52.65 -10.58
N ALA A 77 8.24 53.27 -9.55
CA ALA A 77 8.20 54.71 -9.34
C ALA A 77 9.38 55.42 -10.03
N SER A 78 9.07 56.47 -10.80
CA SER A 78 9.84 57.72 -11.02
C SER A 78 11.14 57.61 -11.87
N SER A 79 11.55 58.51 -12.77
CA SER A 79 11.23 59.92 -13.07
C SER A 79 11.57 60.24 -14.57
N PRO A 80 11.79 61.50 -15.02
CA PRO A 80 10.89 62.24 -15.90
C PRO A 80 11.49 62.49 -17.30
N GLU A 81 10.68 62.46 -18.35
CA GLU A 81 11.05 63.18 -19.58
C GLU A 81 9.81 63.71 -20.30
N SER A 82 9.83 65.02 -20.43
CA SER A 82 8.84 65.92 -21.00
C SER A 82 8.84 65.83 -22.53
N ILE A 83 7.68 65.53 -23.12
CA ILE A 83 7.31 65.99 -24.46
C ILE A 83 5.81 66.33 -24.46
N GLU A 84 5.52 67.63 -24.56
CA GLU A 84 4.24 68.16 -25.05
C GLU A 84 3.98 67.63 -26.46
N VAL A 85 2.83 67.00 -26.73
CA VAL A 85 1.98 67.35 -27.88
C VAL A 85 0.53 66.98 -27.58
N ALA A 86 -0.29 68.02 -27.69
CA ALA A 86 -1.73 68.13 -27.71
C ALA A 86 -2.56 67.02 -28.41
N ASN A 87 -3.78 66.87 -27.88
CA ASN A 87 -5.08 66.78 -28.58
C ASN A 87 -5.89 65.48 -28.44
N GLN A 88 -7.03 65.66 -27.75
CA GLN A 88 -8.38 65.26 -28.16
C GLN A 88 -8.73 63.76 -28.14
N HIS A 89 -9.39 63.32 -27.07
CA HIS A 89 -10.79 62.85 -27.11
C HIS A 89 -11.25 62.51 -25.69
N ASP A 90 -11.93 63.47 -25.08
CA ASP A 90 -12.80 63.28 -23.93
C ASP A 90 -14.25 63.45 -24.41
N HIS A 91 -15.20 62.88 -23.67
CA HIS A 91 -16.63 62.71 -23.96
C HIS A 91 -17.01 61.54 -24.88
N LEU A 92 -17.46 60.45 -24.26
CA LEU A 92 -18.86 60.02 -24.25
C LEU A 92 -18.96 58.69 -23.50
N LEU A 93 -19.57 58.71 -22.30
CA LEU A 93 -20.38 57.66 -21.66
C LEU A 93 -20.44 57.93 -20.14
N ARG A 94 -21.14 59.00 -19.77
CA ARG A 94 -21.62 59.25 -18.41
C ARG A 94 -23.03 59.79 -18.50
N SER A 95 -24.03 58.90 -18.43
CA SER A 95 -25.38 59.17 -17.91
C SER A 95 -26.26 57.94 -18.08
N ALA A 96 -27.17 57.76 -17.10
CA ALA A 96 -28.19 56.71 -16.93
C ALA A 96 -27.67 55.49 -16.12
N SER A 97 -28.14 55.19 -14.91
CA SER A 97 -29.27 55.70 -14.14
C SER A 97 -29.10 55.31 -12.67
N ASP A 98 -29.33 56.24 -11.76
CA ASP A 98 -29.76 55.95 -10.39
C ASP A 98 -31.14 55.28 -10.47
N VAL A 99 -31.22 54.04 -10.01
CA VAL A 99 -32.48 53.38 -9.65
C VAL A 99 -32.27 52.85 -8.24
N ASP A 100 -32.76 53.61 -7.26
CA ASP A 100 -32.96 53.14 -5.89
C ASP A 100 -33.96 51.97 -5.93
N ILE A 101 -33.45 50.76 -5.72
CA ILE A 101 -34.27 49.57 -5.49
C ILE A 101 -34.49 49.49 -3.98
N GLU A 102 -35.67 49.91 -3.52
CA GLU A 102 -36.16 49.57 -2.18
C GLU A 102 -36.33 48.05 -2.10
N LEU A 103 -35.52 47.42 -1.24
CA LEU A 103 -35.68 46.01 -0.88
C LEU A 103 -37.03 45.81 -0.16
N PRO A 104 -37.81 44.78 -0.53
CA PRO A 104 -39.00 44.42 0.22
C PRO A 104 -38.63 43.96 1.64
N PRO A 105 -39.48 44.24 2.66
CA PRO A 105 -39.22 43.82 4.02
C PRO A 105 -39.15 42.29 4.11
N LEU A 106 -38.12 41.81 4.81
CA LEU A 106 -37.98 40.40 5.18
C LEU A 106 -39.22 39.95 5.99
N PRO A 107 -39.84 38.81 5.65
CA PRO A 107 -40.91 38.25 6.46
C PRO A 107 -40.38 37.83 7.83
N ASP A 108 -41.20 38.11 8.86
CA ASP A 108 -40.94 37.83 10.26
C ASP A 108 -40.53 36.38 10.53
N GLU A 109 -39.58 36.23 11.45
CA GLU A 109 -39.06 34.97 11.97
C GLU A 109 -40.21 34.03 12.38
N VAL A 110 -40.43 33.00 11.57
CA VAL A 110 -41.19 31.83 12.00
C VAL A 110 -40.34 31.11 13.05
N SER A 111 -40.67 31.33 14.32
CA SER A 111 -40.26 30.50 15.45
C SER A 111 -40.68 29.05 15.16
N MET A 112 -39.76 28.27 14.58
CA MET A 112 -39.86 26.83 14.60
C MET A 112 -39.58 26.36 16.03
N ALA A 113 -40.67 26.01 16.72
CA ALA A 113 -40.63 25.19 17.91
C ALA A 113 -39.82 23.93 17.60
N ILE A 114 -38.64 23.83 18.20
CA ILE A 114 -37.87 22.60 18.25
C ILE A 114 -38.63 21.68 19.22
N ASP A 115 -39.39 20.75 18.66
CA ASP A 115 -39.84 19.59 19.42
C ASP A 115 -38.59 18.82 19.87
N HIS A 116 -38.32 18.89 21.17
CA HIS A 116 -37.35 18.04 21.83
C HIS A 116 -37.76 16.58 21.65
N VAL A 117 -37.18 15.92 20.65
CA VAL A 117 -37.18 14.46 20.58
C VAL A 117 -36.31 13.97 21.73
N ALA A 118 -37.00 13.44 22.75
CA ALA A 118 -36.40 12.74 23.88
C ALA A 118 -35.49 11.62 23.35
N ILE A 119 -34.21 11.71 23.70
CA ILE A 119 -33.27 10.61 23.57
C ILE A 119 -33.78 9.52 24.51
N HIS A 120 -34.24 8.42 23.92
CA HIS A 120 -34.60 7.22 24.65
C HIS A 120 -33.29 6.56 25.07
N ASP A 121 -32.93 6.74 26.34
CA ASP A 121 -31.93 5.91 27.02
C ASP A 121 -32.45 4.47 27.09
N GLU A 122 -32.04 3.63 26.14
CA GLU A 122 -32.08 2.17 26.29
C GLU A 122 -30.85 1.74 27.13
N GLN A 123 -31.00 1.91 28.44
CA GLN A 123 -30.39 1.00 29.40
C GLN A 123 -31.12 -0.35 29.36
N ILE A 124 -30.42 -1.39 29.84
CA ILE A 124 -30.84 -2.78 30.08
C ILE A 124 -30.46 -3.68 28.88
N ASN A 125 -29.51 -4.62 28.97
CA ASN A 125 -29.46 -5.66 30.00
C ASN A 125 -28.05 -6.26 30.11
N SER A 126 -27.33 -5.95 31.20
CA SER A 126 -26.22 -6.78 31.67
C SER A 126 -26.82 -7.93 32.46
N SER A 127 -26.96 -9.09 31.82
CA SER A 127 -27.32 -10.32 32.52
C SER A 127 -26.12 -10.79 33.35
N HIS A 128 -26.15 -10.32 34.59
CA HIS A 128 -25.69 -10.96 35.80
C HIS A 128 -25.98 -12.47 35.76
N VAL A 129 -24.93 -13.28 35.72
CA VAL A 129 -24.97 -14.70 36.10
C VAL A 129 -24.08 -14.85 37.33
N GLU A 130 -24.73 -14.68 38.49
CA GLU A 130 -24.35 -15.37 39.71
C GLU A 130 -24.62 -16.87 39.48
N GLU A 131 -23.56 -17.65 39.34
CA GLU A 131 -23.58 -19.06 39.76
C GLU A 131 -22.45 -19.28 40.75
N ASP A 132 -22.87 -19.33 42.01
CA ASP A 132 -22.21 -20.01 43.11
C ASP A 132 -21.74 -21.40 42.66
N HIS A 133 -20.43 -21.60 42.61
CA HIS A 133 -19.84 -22.91 42.88
C HIS A 133 -18.64 -22.75 43.79
N ALA A 134 -18.95 -22.73 45.09
CA ALA A 134 -18.04 -23.14 46.15
C ALA A 134 -17.68 -24.62 45.93
N SER A 135 -16.59 -24.89 45.22
CA SER A 135 -15.91 -26.18 45.26
C SER A 135 -14.66 -26.06 46.10
N GLN A 136 -14.83 -26.61 47.30
CA GLN A 136 -13.84 -27.03 48.28
C GLN A 136 -12.47 -27.33 47.67
N VAL A 137 -11.47 -26.62 48.21
CA VAL A 137 -10.06 -27.03 48.20
C VAL A 137 -9.98 -28.44 48.79
N PRO A 138 -9.51 -29.46 48.05
CA PRO A 138 -9.02 -30.66 48.67
C PRO A 138 -7.70 -30.30 49.36
N ASP A 139 -7.69 -30.37 50.69
CA ASP A 139 -6.48 -30.43 51.49
C ASP A 139 -5.51 -31.44 50.86
N LEU A 140 -4.44 -30.92 50.26
CA LEU A 140 -3.30 -31.74 49.90
C LEU A 140 -2.64 -32.21 51.21
N PRO A 141 -2.40 -33.52 51.38
CA PRO A 141 -1.71 -34.01 52.55
C PRO A 141 -0.29 -33.43 52.60
N PRO A 142 0.24 -33.15 53.81
CA PRO A 142 1.57 -32.60 53.96
C PRO A 142 2.58 -33.50 53.26
N GLN A 143 3.39 -32.91 52.38
CA GLN A 143 4.54 -33.58 51.81
C GLN A 143 5.42 -34.07 52.94
N HIS A 144 5.44 -35.39 53.14
CA HIS A 144 6.48 -36.07 53.89
C HIS A 144 7.82 -35.69 53.26
N GLN A 145 8.60 -34.89 53.98
CA GLN A 145 10.04 -34.84 53.83
C GLN A 145 10.54 -36.27 54.05
N HIS A 146 10.98 -36.91 52.98
CA HIS A 146 11.78 -38.11 53.09
C HIS A 146 13.18 -37.67 53.49
N ASP A 147 13.41 -37.61 54.80
CA ASP A 147 14.76 -37.70 55.35
C ASP A 147 15.36 -39.02 54.89
N ILE A 148 16.24 -38.94 53.90
CA ILE A 148 17.17 -40.03 53.59
C ILE A 148 18.23 -39.97 54.69
N ASN A 149 17.98 -40.69 55.78
CA ASN A 149 19.05 -41.18 56.64
C ASN A 149 19.98 -42.03 55.77
N LEU A 150 21.13 -41.47 55.42
CA LEU A 150 22.30 -42.26 55.05
C LEU A 150 22.77 -42.96 56.33
N ASP A 151 22.31 -44.20 56.51
CA ASP A 151 23.00 -45.14 57.37
C ASP A 151 24.41 -45.37 56.79
N GLU A 152 25.40 -45.04 57.61
CA GLU A 152 26.78 -45.47 57.48
C GLU A 152 26.84 -47.01 57.54
N ASP A 153 26.70 -47.70 56.41
CA ASP A 153 27.15 -49.09 56.33
C ASP A 153 28.63 -49.13 55.95
N LYS A 154 29.45 -49.23 57.00
CA LYS A 154 30.86 -49.61 56.92
C LYS A 154 30.97 -51.06 56.47
N THR A 155 31.10 -51.29 55.17
CA THR A 155 31.71 -52.52 54.66
C THR A 155 32.72 -52.21 53.57
N SER A 156 33.98 -52.13 54.00
CA SER A 156 35.15 -52.12 53.15
C SER A 156 35.28 -53.45 52.39
N PRO A 157 35.26 -53.49 51.05
CA PRO A 157 35.89 -54.60 50.34
C PRO A 157 37.38 -54.26 50.25
N ASN A 158 38.17 -54.94 51.09
CA ASN A 158 39.61 -54.97 50.99
C ASN A 158 39.99 -55.75 49.71
N ILE A 159 40.00 -55.06 48.56
CA ILE A 159 40.53 -55.60 47.31
C ILE A 159 42.02 -55.29 47.29
N ASN A 160 42.81 -56.22 47.83
CA ASN A 160 44.23 -56.31 47.53
C ASN A 160 44.39 -56.65 46.04
N PHE A 161 44.55 -55.63 45.20
CA PHE A 161 45.13 -55.80 43.87
C PHE A 161 46.64 -55.88 44.03
N GLU A 162 47.13 -57.09 44.22
CA GLU A 162 48.55 -57.42 44.13
C GLU A 162 48.95 -57.32 42.65
N SER A 163 49.31 -56.11 42.22
CA SER A 163 49.90 -55.88 40.90
C SER A 163 51.33 -56.41 40.90
N SER A 164 51.49 -57.67 40.50
CA SER A 164 52.77 -58.20 40.06
C SER A 164 53.17 -57.47 38.78
N ILE A 165 53.96 -56.41 38.94
CA ILE A 165 54.62 -55.69 37.87
C ILE A 165 55.66 -56.65 37.28
N ILE A 166 55.27 -57.36 36.22
CA ILE A 166 56.21 -57.97 35.29
C ILE A 166 56.74 -56.82 34.43
N GLU A 167 57.91 -56.29 34.79
CA GLU A 167 58.66 -55.36 33.96
C GLU A 167 59.21 -56.11 32.74
N GLU A 168 58.36 -56.30 31.72
CA GLU A 168 58.88 -56.53 30.39
C GLU A 168 59.46 -55.20 29.84
N PRO A 169 60.62 -55.23 29.16
CA PRO A 169 61.24 -54.05 28.58
C PRO A 169 60.38 -53.50 27.44
N THR A 170 59.38 -52.70 27.81
CA THR A 170 58.54 -52.01 26.86
C THR A 170 59.40 -50.97 26.13
N LYS A 171 59.52 -51.18 24.82
CA LYS A 171 60.27 -50.31 23.90
C LYS A 171 59.88 -48.84 24.15
N PRO A 172 60.86 -47.91 24.23
CA PRO A 172 60.63 -46.53 24.71
C PRO A 172 59.54 -45.75 23.95
N TRP A 173 59.23 -46.12 22.71
CA TRP A 173 58.14 -45.52 21.93
C TRP A 173 56.74 -45.72 22.54
N LEU A 174 56.52 -46.81 23.31
CA LEU A 174 55.23 -47.13 23.94
C LEU A 174 54.89 -46.17 25.09
N LYS A 175 55.91 -45.69 25.82
CA LYS A 175 55.73 -44.66 26.87
C LYS A 175 55.40 -43.30 26.27
N ILE A 176 55.99 -42.98 25.11
CA ILE A 176 55.70 -41.74 24.38
C ILE A 176 54.29 -41.78 23.78
N SER A 177 53.87 -42.91 23.18
CA SER A 177 52.52 -43.05 22.65
C SER A 177 51.44 -43.01 23.73
N ALA A 178 51.69 -43.60 24.90
CA ALA A 178 50.78 -43.51 26.04
C ALA A 178 50.62 -42.08 26.56
N GLY A 179 51.71 -41.30 26.62
CA GLY A 179 51.67 -39.89 26.98
C GLY A 179 50.88 -39.04 25.98
N ILE A 180 51.06 -39.26 24.68
CA ILE A 180 50.29 -38.58 23.62
C ILE A 180 48.80 -38.94 23.71
N ALA A 181 48.48 -40.21 23.92
CA ALA A 181 47.09 -40.67 24.05
C ALA A 181 46.41 -40.05 25.29
N ALA A 182 47.09 -40.03 26.44
CA ALA A 182 46.56 -39.40 27.66
C ALA A 182 46.34 -37.89 27.47
N GLY A 183 47.27 -37.20 26.80
CA GLY A 183 47.09 -35.80 26.42
C GLY A 183 45.88 -35.58 25.51
N PHE A 184 45.68 -36.46 24.52
CA PHE A 184 44.50 -36.41 23.64
C PHE A 184 43.19 -36.63 24.41
N VAL A 185 43.15 -37.60 25.34
CA VAL A 185 41.97 -37.89 26.15
C VAL A 185 41.63 -36.70 27.06
N LEU A 186 42.65 -36.09 27.69
CA LEU A 186 42.46 -34.95 28.59
C LEU A 186 41.97 -33.69 27.83
N VAL A 187 42.54 -33.43 26.65
CA VAL A 187 42.04 -32.36 25.76
C VAL A 187 40.62 -32.66 25.29
N ALA A 188 40.31 -33.91 24.93
CA ALA A 188 38.97 -34.31 24.52
C ALA A 188 37.94 -34.17 25.66
N THR A 189 38.30 -34.49 26.90
CA THR A 189 37.41 -34.32 28.07
C THR A 189 37.18 -32.86 28.41
N ILE A 190 38.21 -32.01 28.35
CA ILE A 190 38.06 -30.56 28.58
C ILE A 190 37.18 -29.93 27.49
N VAL A 191 37.40 -30.31 26.21
CA VAL A 191 36.57 -29.86 25.10
C VAL A 191 35.12 -30.35 25.28
N TRP A 192 34.92 -31.61 25.68
CA TRP A 192 33.58 -32.15 25.93
C TRP A 192 32.86 -31.43 27.08
N PHE A 193 33.55 -31.15 28.19
CA PHE A 193 32.95 -30.52 29.37
C PHE A 193 32.62 -29.03 29.12
N THR A 194 33.48 -28.31 28.38
CA THR A 194 33.23 -26.91 28.03
C THR A 194 32.12 -26.73 26.99
N GLN A 195 31.80 -27.76 26.20
CA GLN A 195 30.67 -27.73 25.26
C GLN A 195 29.30 -27.99 25.93
N PHE A 196 29.25 -28.56 27.13
CA PHE A 196 28.02 -29.03 27.77
C PHE A 196 27.35 -28.04 28.75
N SER A 197 27.83 -26.79 28.85
CA SER A 197 27.11 -25.78 29.65
C SER A 197 25.80 -25.40 28.95
N LEU A 198 24.72 -26.12 29.27
CA LEU A 198 23.37 -25.82 28.78
C LEU A 198 22.97 -24.44 29.31
N GLN A 199 22.89 -23.45 28.43
CA GLN A 199 22.32 -22.16 28.75
C GLN A 199 20.84 -22.32 28.52
N THR A 200 20.06 -22.40 29.59
CA THR A 200 18.61 -22.41 29.48
C THR A 200 18.17 -21.03 29.00
N TYR A 201 17.84 -20.91 27.71
CA TYR A 201 17.15 -19.74 27.21
C TYR A 201 15.73 -19.76 27.71
N ASP A 202 15.37 -18.70 28.42
CA ASP A 202 13.97 -18.44 28.75
C ASP A 202 13.29 -17.95 27.46
N LEU A 203 12.49 -18.81 26.84
CA LEU A 203 11.75 -18.56 25.59
C LEU A 203 10.55 -17.63 25.84
N ILE A 204 10.84 -16.47 26.46
CA ILE A 204 9.87 -15.49 26.93
C ILE A 204 9.04 -14.99 25.74
N GLY A 205 7.71 -15.08 25.87
CA GLY A 205 6.76 -14.56 24.88
C GLY A 205 6.26 -15.58 23.84
N LEU A 206 6.77 -16.81 23.84
CA LEU A 206 6.23 -17.91 23.04
C LEU A 206 5.12 -18.66 23.79
N GLU A 207 4.24 -19.33 23.05
CA GLU A 207 3.25 -20.24 23.62
C GLU A 207 3.89 -21.55 24.09
N ALA A 208 3.34 -22.18 25.12
CA ALA A 208 3.87 -23.44 25.66
C ALA A 208 3.96 -24.54 24.57
N ALA A 209 2.99 -24.58 23.65
CA ALA A 209 3.01 -25.50 22.51
C ALA A 209 4.16 -25.22 21.53
N ASP A 210 4.48 -23.95 21.29
CA ASP A 210 5.64 -23.57 20.45
C ASP A 210 6.95 -23.91 21.17
N VAL A 211 7.05 -23.66 22.48
CA VAL A 211 8.24 -24.01 23.28
C VAL A 211 8.55 -25.50 23.17
N GLU A 212 7.54 -26.36 23.25
CA GLU A 212 7.72 -27.81 23.06
C GLU A 212 8.23 -28.15 21.66
N GLN A 213 7.68 -27.52 20.61
CA GLN A 213 8.15 -27.70 19.23
C GLN A 213 9.60 -27.25 19.06
N PHE A 214 10.00 -26.12 19.65
CA PHE A 214 11.38 -25.65 19.63
C PHE A 214 12.33 -26.65 20.29
N ASN A 215 11.96 -27.19 21.45
CA ASN A 215 12.75 -28.22 22.13
C ASN A 215 12.87 -29.50 21.30
N GLN A 216 11.81 -29.93 20.63
CA GLN A 216 11.86 -31.07 19.71
C GLN A 216 12.81 -30.83 18.53
N VAL A 217 12.86 -29.60 17.98
CA VAL A 217 13.81 -29.25 16.89
C VAL A 217 15.26 -29.34 17.35
N ILE A 218 15.54 -28.85 18.56
CA ILE A 218 16.88 -28.85 19.12
C ILE A 218 17.34 -30.28 19.45
N ILE A 219 16.45 -31.12 20.00
CA ILE A 219 16.80 -32.48 20.46
C ILE A 219 16.90 -33.48 19.31
N ASP A 220 15.93 -33.50 18.39
CA ASP A 220 15.84 -34.58 17.38
C ASP A 220 16.87 -34.38 16.25
N HIS A 221 17.39 -33.16 16.04
CA HIS A 221 18.35 -32.77 14.99
C HIS A 221 17.95 -33.15 13.53
N LYS A 222 16.88 -33.92 13.33
CA LYS A 222 16.33 -34.38 12.05
C LYS A 222 15.06 -33.64 11.65
N SER A 223 14.43 -32.98 12.62
CA SER A 223 13.23 -32.18 12.46
C SER A 223 13.50 -30.93 11.62
N ALA A 224 12.45 -30.46 10.95
CA ALA A 224 12.53 -29.23 10.17
C ALA A 224 12.77 -28.02 11.09
N HIS A 225 13.49 -27.03 10.58
CA HIS A 225 13.62 -25.73 11.23
C HIS A 225 12.24 -25.11 11.52
N ILE A 226 12.15 -24.31 12.58
CA ILE A 226 10.92 -23.62 12.95
C ILE A 226 11.24 -22.15 13.20
N VAL A 227 10.36 -21.27 12.72
CA VAL A 227 10.39 -19.83 12.99
C VAL A 227 9.03 -19.43 13.56
N ARG A 228 9.04 -18.70 14.67
CA ARG A 228 7.84 -18.19 15.35
C ARG A 228 8.07 -16.78 15.84
N MET A 229 7.02 -15.98 15.81
CA MET A 229 7.03 -14.65 16.41
C MET A 229 6.42 -14.72 17.81
N THR A 230 6.95 -13.94 18.73
CA THR A 230 6.37 -13.78 20.07
C THR A 230 5.02 -13.07 20.01
N LYS A 231 4.18 -13.24 21.04
CA LYS A 231 2.84 -12.61 21.10
C LYS A 231 2.88 -11.07 21.04
N ASP A 232 3.95 -10.48 21.55
CA ASP A 232 4.17 -9.04 21.53
C ASP A 232 4.74 -8.53 20.18
N SER A 233 4.97 -9.42 19.21
CA SER A 233 5.51 -9.10 17.87
C SER A 233 6.88 -8.42 17.88
N ASN A 234 7.60 -8.45 19.01
CA ASN A 234 8.89 -7.76 19.15
C ASN A 234 10.09 -8.66 18.86
N VAL A 235 9.93 -9.99 18.96
CA VAL A 235 11.01 -10.95 18.77
C VAL A 235 10.55 -12.06 17.85
N ILE A 236 11.37 -12.38 16.84
CA ILE A 236 11.21 -13.60 16.06
C ILE A 236 12.24 -14.60 16.55
N TRP A 237 11.78 -15.77 16.98
CA TRP A 237 12.61 -16.89 17.37
C TRP A 237 12.74 -17.86 16.20
N ALA A 238 13.94 -18.37 15.99
CA ALA A 238 14.20 -19.48 15.07
C ALA A 238 14.93 -20.62 15.78
N ALA A 239 14.49 -21.85 15.52
CA ALA A 239 15.17 -23.09 15.91
C ALA A 239 15.81 -23.73 14.66
N VAL A 240 17.11 -23.97 14.73
CA VAL A 240 17.92 -24.53 13.65
C VAL A 240 18.47 -25.88 14.11
N PRO A 241 18.15 -26.99 13.41
CA PRO A 241 18.64 -28.30 13.79
C PRO A 241 20.16 -28.42 13.54
N GLY A 242 20.88 -29.05 14.48
CA GLY A 242 22.26 -29.48 14.35
C GLY A 242 23.35 -28.39 14.44
N VAL A 243 23.03 -27.11 14.23
CA VAL A 243 24.00 -26.01 14.36
C VAL A 243 23.93 -25.45 15.77
N LEU A 244 24.99 -25.61 16.56
CA LEU A 244 25.00 -25.13 17.95
C LEU A 244 25.28 -23.62 18.04
N GLU A 245 26.26 -23.11 17.29
CA GLU A 245 26.69 -21.71 17.39
C GLU A 245 26.91 -21.09 16.01
N GLY A 246 26.50 -19.84 15.82
CA GLY A 246 26.53 -19.21 14.50
C GLY A 246 26.03 -17.77 14.45
N GLU A 247 26.13 -17.16 13.28
CA GLU A 247 25.35 -15.98 12.92
C GLU A 247 24.20 -16.40 12.01
N ALA A 248 23.02 -15.84 12.24
CA ALA A 248 21.87 -16.06 11.40
C ALA A 248 21.34 -14.74 10.84
N PHE A 249 20.93 -14.79 9.59
CA PHE A 249 20.33 -13.69 8.83
C PHE A 249 18.93 -14.13 8.42
N LEU A 250 17.93 -13.37 8.82
CA LEU A 250 16.53 -13.58 8.49
C LEU A 250 16.12 -12.53 7.47
N LYS A 251 15.70 -12.97 6.29
CA LYS A 251 14.98 -12.15 5.31
C LYS A 251 13.51 -12.55 5.31
N LEU A 252 12.61 -11.59 5.47
CA LEU A 252 11.17 -11.77 5.37
C LEU A 252 10.67 -10.99 4.16
N ALA A 253 9.83 -11.62 3.34
CA ALA A 253 9.15 -10.97 2.23
C ALA A 253 7.65 -11.24 2.34
N SER A 254 6.85 -10.18 2.31
CA SER A 254 5.38 -10.28 2.30
C SER A 254 4.91 -11.10 1.10
N VAL A 255 3.96 -12.01 1.31
CA VAL A 255 3.33 -12.74 0.22
C VAL A 255 2.33 -11.82 -0.51
N PRO A 256 2.47 -11.59 -1.83
CA PRO A 256 1.56 -10.73 -2.58
C PRO A 256 0.11 -11.14 -2.39
N GLY A 257 -0.77 -10.18 -2.12
CA GLY A 257 -2.19 -10.41 -1.90
C GLY A 257 -2.54 -11.07 -0.56
N ARG A 258 -1.55 -11.47 0.26
CA ARG A 258 -1.73 -12.09 1.58
C ARG A 258 -1.26 -11.19 2.72
N VAL A 259 -1.34 -9.87 2.53
CA VAL A 259 -1.08 -8.86 3.55
C VAL A 259 -2.18 -7.81 3.55
N LEU A 260 -2.47 -7.24 4.72
CA LEU A 260 -3.44 -6.16 4.89
C LEU A 260 -2.84 -4.79 4.52
N SER A 261 -2.16 -4.73 3.38
CA SER A 261 -1.60 -3.51 2.78
C SER A 261 -1.52 -3.65 1.26
N THR A 262 -1.48 -2.51 0.57
CA THR A 262 -1.17 -2.43 -0.86
C THR A 262 0.32 -2.57 -1.15
N ASP A 263 1.16 -2.27 -0.15
CA ASP A 263 2.61 -2.23 -0.32
C ASP A 263 3.26 -3.56 0.05
N SER A 264 4.24 -3.98 -0.76
CA SER A 264 5.12 -5.08 -0.40
C SER A 264 6.03 -4.68 0.76
N VAL A 265 6.36 -5.63 1.62
CA VAL A 265 7.26 -5.40 2.75
C VAL A 265 8.37 -6.42 2.72
N GLU A 266 9.60 -5.91 2.70
CA GLU A 266 10.81 -6.69 2.93
C GLU A 266 11.45 -6.26 4.25
N ILE A 267 11.77 -7.24 5.08
CA ILE A 267 12.34 -7.04 6.41
C ILE A 267 13.58 -7.91 6.52
N MET A 268 14.66 -7.32 7.02
CA MET A 268 15.90 -8.03 7.28
C MET A 268 16.24 -7.96 8.76
N SER A 269 16.76 -9.04 9.30
CA SER A 269 17.23 -9.10 10.68
C SER A 269 18.45 -9.98 10.81
N GLN A 270 19.33 -9.63 11.74
CA GLN A 270 20.50 -10.43 12.08
C GLN A 270 20.41 -10.84 13.55
N GLY A 271 20.73 -12.10 13.83
CA GLY A 271 20.73 -12.68 15.17
C GLY A 271 21.94 -13.58 15.39
N GLU A 272 22.28 -13.80 16.66
CA GLU A 272 23.31 -14.75 17.08
C GLU A 272 22.63 -16.07 17.44
N LEU A 273 23.11 -17.17 16.85
CA LEU A 273 22.66 -18.52 17.10
C LEU A 273 23.42 -19.09 18.29
N VAL A 274 22.70 -19.48 19.33
CA VAL A 274 23.26 -20.13 20.51
C VAL A 274 22.41 -21.33 20.86
N GLN A 275 23.04 -22.50 20.95
CA GLN A 275 22.40 -23.79 21.21
C GLN A 275 21.24 -24.11 20.25
N GLY A 276 21.39 -23.75 18.98
CA GLY A 276 20.36 -23.99 17.97
C GLY A 276 19.21 -22.97 17.98
N LEU A 277 19.23 -21.98 18.88
CA LEU A 277 18.22 -20.93 19.01
C LEU A 277 18.74 -19.58 18.54
N VAL A 278 17.92 -18.84 17.78
CA VAL A 278 18.21 -17.47 17.35
C VAL A 278 17.07 -16.53 17.75
N PRO A 279 17.32 -15.52 18.60
CA PRO A 279 16.42 -14.40 18.76
C PRO A 279 16.74 -13.26 17.78
N PHE A 280 15.78 -12.87 16.96
CA PHE A 280 15.82 -11.69 16.10
C PHE A 280 15.05 -10.53 16.77
N LYS A 281 15.78 -9.50 17.22
CA LYS A 281 15.22 -8.36 17.96
C LYS A 281 15.28 -7.02 17.20
N ARG A 282 16.12 -6.93 16.17
CA ARG A 282 16.36 -5.70 15.41
C ARG A 282 15.97 -5.94 13.97
N PHE A 283 15.01 -5.16 13.49
CA PHE A 283 14.44 -5.31 12.16
C PHE A 283 14.77 -4.07 11.33
N GLU A 284 15.34 -4.30 10.16
CA GLU A 284 15.59 -3.29 9.14
C GLU A 284 14.53 -3.47 8.06
N PHE A 285 13.66 -2.47 7.93
CA PHE A 285 12.61 -2.45 6.92
C PHE A 285 13.13 -1.75 5.67
N VAL A 286 12.97 -2.39 4.51
CA VAL A 286 13.48 -1.85 3.24
C VAL A 286 12.55 -0.76 2.68
N GLN A 287 11.23 -0.94 2.80
CA GLN A 287 10.23 -0.08 2.14
C GLN A 287 9.29 0.64 3.12
N THR A 288 9.04 0.08 4.31
CA THR A 288 8.06 0.60 5.27
C THR A 288 8.73 0.90 6.61
N THR A 289 7.99 1.47 7.57
CA THR A 289 8.51 1.67 8.94
C THR A 289 7.86 0.73 9.96
N ASN A 290 6.75 0.10 9.58
CA ASN A 290 5.87 -0.64 10.48
C ASN A 290 5.63 -2.05 9.95
N TRP A 291 5.39 -2.97 10.89
CA TRP A 291 4.88 -4.31 10.59
C TRP A 291 3.51 -4.22 9.92
N ILE A 292 3.34 -5.03 8.87
CA ILE A 292 2.05 -5.21 8.22
C ILE A 292 1.53 -6.60 8.55
N ARG A 293 0.27 -6.67 8.96
CA ARG A 293 -0.37 -7.93 9.30
C ARG A 293 -0.56 -8.79 8.05
N GLY A 294 -0.17 -10.05 8.09
CA GLY A 294 -0.36 -11.00 6.98
C GLY A 294 0.66 -12.12 6.90
N GLU A 295 0.72 -12.80 5.76
CA GLU A 295 1.63 -13.92 5.50
C GLU A 295 2.95 -13.44 4.88
N TYR A 296 4.05 -14.03 5.35
CA TYR A 296 5.40 -13.73 4.92
C TYR A 296 6.12 -15.03 4.57
N THR A 297 6.85 -15.01 3.47
CA THR A 297 7.90 -15.99 3.21
C THR A 297 9.15 -15.56 3.94
N TYR A 298 9.83 -16.50 4.58
CA TYR A 298 11.11 -16.24 5.22
C TYR A 298 12.23 -17.04 4.57
N GLU A 299 13.42 -16.44 4.56
CA GLU A 299 14.69 -17.07 4.23
C GLU A 299 15.65 -16.87 5.41
N LEU A 300 16.02 -17.96 6.06
CA LEU A 300 16.90 -17.99 7.22
C LEU A 300 18.25 -18.56 6.79
N ALA A 301 19.24 -17.68 6.61
CA ALA A 301 20.61 -18.05 6.28
C ALA A 301 21.45 -18.13 7.56
N VAL A 302 21.99 -19.30 7.85
CA VAL A 302 22.80 -19.58 9.05
C VAL A 302 24.23 -19.85 8.65
N LYS A 303 25.16 -19.10 9.24
CA LYS A 303 26.60 -19.28 9.08
C LYS A 303 27.19 -19.77 10.39
N PRO A 304 27.68 -21.03 10.46
CA PRO A 304 28.26 -21.56 11.69
C PRO A 304 29.48 -20.72 12.12
N LYS A 305 29.58 -20.47 13.42
CA LYS A 305 30.70 -19.76 14.08
C LYS A 305 31.18 -20.57 15.27
N GLY A 306 32.23 -20.09 15.93
CA GLY A 306 32.85 -20.76 17.08
C GLY A 306 34.10 -21.56 16.73
N THR A 307 34.65 -22.22 17.75
CA THR A 307 35.88 -23.01 17.65
C THR A 307 35.69 -24.27 16.80
N THR A 308 34.51 -24.89 16.87
CA THR A 308 34.12 -26.07 16.09
C THR A 308 34.05 -25.76 14.60
N ALA A 309 33.42 -24.65 14.20
CA ALA A 309 33.37 -24.19 12.83
C ALA A 309 34.76 -23.85 12.28
N ARG A 310 35.61 -23.20 13.08
CA ARG A 310 37.02 -22.93 12.71
C ARG A 310 37.80 -24.23 12.51
N LEU A 311 37.70 -25.17 13.45
CA LEU A 311 38.34 -26.48 13.35
C LEU A 311 37.84 -27.24 12.12
N ALA A 312 36.52 -27.27 11.89
CA ALA A 312 35.92 -27.89 10.72
C ALA A 312 36.42 -27.24 9.42
N SER A 313 36.48 -25.91 9.36
CA SER A 313 37.01 -25.20 8.18
C SER A 313 38.48 -25.55 7.92
N MET A 314 39.30 -25.63 8.97
CA MET A 314 40.71 -26.01 8.87
C MET A 314 40.87 -27.48 8.43
N LEU A 315 40.08 -28.38 9.00
CA LEU A 315 40.11 -29.81 8.68
C LEU A 315 39.53 -30.10 7.30
N SER A 316 38.58 -29.29 6.83
CA SER A 316 37.98 -29.43 5.49
C SER A 316 38.98 -29.27 4.35
N ALA A 317 40.16 -28.66 4.61
CA ALA A 317 41.27 -28.59 3.67
C ALA A 317 41.87 -29.97 3.35
N TYR A 318 41.69 -30.96 4.22
CA TYR A 318 42.22 -32.30 4.05
C TYR A 318 41.15 -33.26 3.46
N PRO A 319 41.44 -34.00 2.38
CA PRO A 319 40.46 -34.83 1.68
C PRO A 319 39.75 -35.89 2.55
N TRP A 320 40.44 -36.45 3.54
CA TRP A 320 39.93 -37.50 4.42
C TRP A 320 38.92 -36.99 5.47
N PHE A 321 38.99 -35.71 5.83
CA PHE A 321 38.01 -35.08 6.74
C PHE A 321 36.80 -34.51 6.00
N LYS A 322 36.92 -34.24 4.69
CA LYS A 322 35.85 -33.67 3.88
C LYS A 322 34.61 -34.57 3.78
N SER A 323 34.75 -35.88 3.98
CA SER A 323 33.64 -36.85 3.99
C SER A 323 32.97 -37.01 5.37
N MET A 324 33.57 -36.51 6.45
CA MET A 324 32.98 -36.61 7.78
C MET A 324 31.78 -35.67 7.88
N GLY A 325 30.61 -36.21 8.25
CA GLY A 325 29.35 -35.46 8.31
C GLY A 325 29.46 -34.19 9.16
N TRP A 326 30.12 -34.25 10.31
CA TRP A 326 30.29 -33.09 11.19
C TRP A 326 31.15 -31.96 10.58
N VAL A 327 32.12 -32.28 9.70
CA VAL A 327 32.97 -31.26 9.04
C VAL A 327 32.18 -30.56 7.95
N GLN A 328 31.46 -31.32 7.11
CA GLN A 328 30.56 -30.73 6.12
C GLN A 328 29.51 -29.86 6.81
N PHE A 329 29.03 -30.32 7.97
CA PHE A 329 27.99 -29.65 8.69
C PHE A 329 28.43 -28.32 9.29
N ASN A 330 29.61 -28.27 9.90
CA ASN A 330 30.10 -27.05 10.53
C ASN A 330 30.86 -26.09 9.58
N SER A 331 31.10 -26.48 8.32
CA SER A 331 31.84 -25.64 7.35
C SER A 331 30.95 -24.94 6.32
N ARG A 332 29.72 -25.43 6.08
CA ARG A 332 28.80 -24.86 5.10
C ARG A 332 27.73 -24.03 5.80
N GLY A 333 27.36 -22.91 5.17
CA GLY A 333 26.16 -22.19 5.56
C GLY A 333 24.92 -22.95 5.14
N TYR A 334 23.83 -22.78 5.90
CA TYR A 334 22.53 -23.36 5.61
C TYR A 334 21.55 -22.26 5.26
N VAL A 335 20.68 -22.52 4.29
CA VAL A 335 19.57 -21.63 3.98
C VAL A 335 18.29 -22.43 4.17
N PHE A 336 17.43 -21.92 5.03
CA PHE A 336 16.14 -22.49 5.32
C PHE A 336 15.05 -21.56 4.81
N GLN A 337 13.99 -22.12 4.24
CA GLN A 337 12.88 -21.35 3.69
C GLN A 337 11.57 -21.88 4.22
N GLY A 338 10.64 -20.97 4.49
CA GLY A 338 9.30 -21.32 4.96
C GLY A 338 8.33 -20.16 4.88
N ARG A 339 7.18 -20.33 5.53
CA ARG A 339 6.13 -19.31 5.64
C ARG A 339 5.78 -19.06 7.10
N LEU A 340 5.48 -17.80 7.40
CA LEU A 340 5.11 -17.31 8.72
C LEU A 340 3.91 -16.38 8.59
N SER A 341 2.96 -16.45 9.52
CA SER A 341 1.81 -15.54 9.55
C SER A 341 1.97 -14.56 10.71
N PHE A 342 1.99 -13.27 10.39
CA PHE A 342 1.94 -12.15 11.34
C PHE A 342 0.50 -11.65 11.48
N TYR A 343 -0.41 -12.53 11.85
CA TYR A 343 -1.79 -12.17 12.11
C TYR A 343 -2.26 -12.72 13.45
N GLU A 344 -2.78 -11.82 14.29
CA GLU A 344 -3.33 -12.12 15.60
C GLU A 344 -4.76 -12.70 15.44
N GLY A 345 -4.86 -13.98 15.11
CA GLY A 345 -6.14 -14.67 15.05
C GLY A 345 -6.11 -15.98 14.27
N SER A 346 -7.29 -16.56 14.09
CA SER A 346 -7.43 -17.78 13.29
C SER A 346 -7.25 -17.48 11.80
N ALA A 347 -6.83 -18.50 11.03
CA ALA A 347 -6.70 -18.40 9.58
C ALA A 347 -8.01 -17.97 8.89
N ASN A 348 -9.17 -18.37 9.46
CA ASN A 348 -10.48 -17.98 8.94
C ASN A 348 -10.75 -16.49 9.14
N LYS A 349 -10.44 -15.95 10.33
CA LYS A 349 -10.58 -14.52 10.59
C LYS A 349 -9.65 -13.70 9.70
N PHE A 350 -8.41 -14.17 9.52
CA PHE A 350 -7.46 -13.55 8.60
C PHE A 350 -7.98 -13.47 7.16
N ASN A 351 -8.52 -14.57 6.63
CA ASN A 351 -9.08 -14.58 5.28
C ASN A 351 -10.30 -13.64 5.14
N ALA A 352 -11.13 -13.52 6.19
CA ALA A 352 -12.26 -12.60 6.22
C ALA A 352 -11.79 -11.13 6.21
N ASP A 353 -10.89 -10.76 7.11
CA ASP A 353 -10.31 -9.40 7.17
C ASP A 353 -9.60 -9.04 5.85
N LEU A 354 -8.92 -10.02 5.23
CA LEU A 354 -8.24 -9.85 3.95
C LEU A 354 -9.24 -9.64 2.81
N GLN A 355 -10.38 -10.32 2.83
CA GLN A 355 -11.46 -10.08 1.87
C GLN A 355 -12.09 -8.68 2.06
N GLU A 356 -12.39 -8.29 3.30
CA GLU A 356 -12.93 -6.96 3.60
C GLU A 356 -11.95 -5.86 3.17
N PHE A 357 -10.66 -6.03 3.45
CA PHE A 357 -9.62 -5.11 3.03
C PHE A 357 -9.54 -4.98 1.51
N ARG A 358 -9.61 -6.11 0.79
CA ARG A 358 -9.66 -6.18 -0.67
C ARG A 358 -10.87 -5.42 -1.21
N GLU A 359 -12.06 -5.70 -0.70
CA GLU A 359 -13.31 -4.99 -1.07
C GLU A 359 -13.19 -3.48 -0.84
N LYS A 360 -12.63 -3.06 0.30
CA LYS A 360 -12.41 -1.64 0.60
C LYS A 360 -11.43 -0.97 -0.37
N ILE A 361 -10.35 -1.65 -0.75
CA ILE A 361 -9.43 -1.14 -1.79
C ILE A 361 -10.16 -1.01 -3.11
N TRP A 362 -10.87 -2.06 -3.54
CA TRP A 362 -11.63 -2.06 -4.78
C TRP A 362 -12.64 -0.91 -4.82
N ASP A 363 -13.40 -0.71 -3.75
CA ASP A 363 -14.35 0.39 -3.64
C ASP A 363 -13.67 1.75 -3.71
N SER A 364 -12.53 1.92 -3.03
CA SER A 364 -11.78 3.17 -3.05
C SER A 364 -11.25 3.52 -4.45
N LEU A 365 -10.84 2.53 -5.24
CA LEU A 365 -10.29 2.72 -6.60
C LEU A 365 -11.39 2.82 -7.67
N SER A 366 -12.43 2.01 -7.57
CA SER A 366 -13.47 1.90 -8.59
C SER A 366 -14.53 2.99 -8.48
N LYS A 367 -14.90 3.41 -7.26
CA LYS A 367 -15.99 4.37 -7.03
C LYS A 367 -15.76 5.73 -7.71
N PRO A 368 -14.57 6.35 -7.68
CA PRO A 368 -14.32 7.60 -8.41
C PRO A 368 -14.47 7.44 -9.94
N LEU A 369 -14.04 6.30 -10.49
CA LEU A 369 -14.17 6.02 -11.92
C LEU A 369 -15.62 5.79 -12.32
N GLN A 370 -16.36 4.99 -11.54
CA GLN A 370 -17.79 4.73 -11.76
C GLN A 370 -18.61 6.02 -11.68
N TYR A 371 -18.36 6.84 -10.66
CA TYR A 371 -19.08 8.11 -10.51
C TYR A 371 -18.81 9.07 -11.68
N ARG A 372 -17.56 9.17 -12.15
CA ARG A 372 -17.23 9.94 -13.36
C ARG A 372 -17.88 9.35 -14.61
N LEU A 373 -17.92 8.03 -14.74
CA LEU A 373 -18.61 7.35 -15.84
C LEU A 373 -20.09 7.73 -15.87
N GLU A 374 -20.80 7.65 -14.74
CA GLU A 374 -22.20 8.04 -14.61
C GLU A 374 -22.44 9.51 -15.02
N LYS A 375 -21.53 10.41 -14.63
CA LYS A 375 -21.59 11.83 -15.02
C LYS A 375 -21.47 12.02 -16.53
N TYR A 376 -20.50 11.37 -17.17
CA TYR A 376 -20.35 11.43 -18.61
C TYR A 376 -21.50 10.75 -19.36
N GLU A 377 -22.09 9.68 -18.80
CA GLU A 377 -23.26 9.02 -19.39
C GLU A 377 -24.48 9.94 -19.33
N THR A 378 -24.68 10.63 -18.20
CA THR A 378 -25.70 11.67 -18.05
C THR A 378 -25.47 12.80 -19.07
N LEU A 379 -24.23 13.27 -19.21
CA LEU A 379 -23.89 14.32 -20.16
C LEU A 379 -24.12 13.89 -21.62
N SER A 380 -23.78 12.65 -21.98
CA SER A 380 -24.05 12.07 -23.31
C SER A 380 -25.56 11.98 -23.60
N GLN A 381 -26.37 11.59 -22.60
CA GLN A 381 -27.83 11.59 -22.73
C GLN A 381 -28.39 13.00 -22.93
N MET A 382 -27.89 13.99 -22.20
CA MET A 382 -28.29 15.39 -22.38
C MET A 382 -27.90 15.92 -23.76
N ALA A 383 -26.71 15.56 -24.25
CA ALA A 383 -26.24 15.91 -25.59
C ALA A 383 -27.16 15.32 -26.68
N LYS A 384 -27.50 14.03 -26.59
CA LYS A 384 -28.46 13.38 -27.52
C LYS A 384 -29.83 14.03 -27.48
N LYS A 385 -30.34 14.34 -26.29
CA LYS A 385 -31.63 15.01 -26.13
C LYS A 385 -31.63 16.41 -26.74
N LEU A 386 -30.52 17.15 -26.60
CA LEU A 386 -30.34 18.46 -27.22
C LEU A 386 -30.38 18.35 -28.76
N ASP A 387 -29.68 17.37 -29.32
CA ASP A 387 -29.63 17.08 -30.75
C ASP A 387 -31.03 16.75 -31.32
N GLU A 388 -31.75 15.83 -30.67
CA GLU A 388 -33.13 15.47 -31.02
C GLU A 388 -34.07 16.67 -30.99
N LEU A 389 -34.03 17.42 -29.88
CA LEU A 389 -34.89 18.57 -29.64
C LEU A 389 -34.60 19.69 -30.64
N TRP A 390 -33.33 19.93 -30.97
CA TRP A 390 -32.93 20.89 -31.99
C TRP A 390 -33.45 20.50 -33.38
N HIS A 391 -33.16 19.30 -33.84
CA HIS A 391 -33.55 18.84 -35.18
C HIS A 391 -35.06 18.77 -35.36
N GLN A 392 -35.78 18.22 -34.38
CA GLN A 392 -37.24 18.15 -34.40
C GLN A 392 -37.88 19.54 -34.54
N ARG A 393 -37.32 20.55 -33.88
CA ARG A 393 -37.84 21.92 -33.92
C ARG A 393 -37.45 22.64 -35.20
N LEU A 394 -36.20 22.51 -35.64
CA LEU A 394 -35.71 23.16 -36.85
C LEU A 394 -36.42 22.66 -38.13
N ASP A 395 -36.79 21.38 -38.18
CA ASP A 395 -37.51 20.81 -39.32
C ASP A 395 -38.92 21.39 -39.47
N VAL A 396 -39.63 21.60 -38.36
CA VAL A 396 -41.01 22.14 -38.36
C VAL A 396 -41.04 23.68 -38.34
N ALA A 397 -39.95 24.35 -37.97
CA ALA A 397 -39.94 25.80 -37.80
C ALA A 397 -40.21 26.56 -39.11
N VAL A 398 -41.20 27.46 -39.09
CA VAL A 398 -41.46 28.43 -40.16
C VAL A 398 -41.04 29.84 -39.72
N THR A 399 -41.20 30.15 -38.44
CA THR A 399 -40.86 31.44 -37.83
C THR A 399 -40.08 31.23 -36.54
N TRP A 400 -39.36 32.24 -36.06
CA TRP A 400 -38.62 32.19 -34.79
C TRP A 400 -39.50 31.79 -33.59
N ARG A 401 -40.81 32.11 -33.62
CA ARG A 401 -41.75 31.73 -32.55
C ARG A 401 -41.87 30.20 -32.38
N ALA A 402 -41.57 29.42 -33.43
CA ALA A 402 -41.52 27.96 -33.33
C ALA A 402 -40.40 27.47 -32.39
N PHE A 403 -39.33 28.26 -32.21
CA PHE A 403 -38.24 27.97 -31.26
C PHE A 403 -38.60 28.29 -29.81
N LYS A 404 -39.74 28.92 -29.53
CA LYS A 404 -40.22 29.03 -28.14
C LYS A 404 -40.38 27.64 -27.50
N LYS A 405 -40.86 26.65 -28.26
CA LYS A 405 -40.96 25.26 -27.82
C LYS A 405 -39.61 24.54 -27.71
N TYR A 406 -38.57 25.05 -28.40
CA TYR A 406 -37.20 24.58 -28.20
C TYR A 406 -36.71 25.07 -26.82
N ASP A 407 -36.83 26.37 -26.56
CA ASP A 407 -36.42 26.97 -25.27
C ASP A 407 -37.17 26.36 -24.09
N GLU A 408 -38.50 26.21 -24.20
CA GLU A 408 -39.34 25.56 -23.17
C GLU A 408 -38.90 24.10 -22.94
N GLY A 409 -38.57 23.38 -24.01
CA GLY A 409 -38.07 22.02 -23.93
C GLY A 409 -36.71 21.95 -23.26
N TYR A 410 -35.74 22.76 -23.68
CA TYR A 410 -34.42 22.84 -23.07
C TYR A 410 -34.50 23.19 -21.58
N ALA A 411 -35.25 24.25 -21.23
CA ALA A 411 -35.40 24.73 -19.87
C ALA A 411 -36.05 23.69 -18.94
N ARG A 412 -36.97 22.87 -19.46
CA ARG A 412 -37.64 21.82 -18.69
C ARG A 412 -36.80 20.54 -18.58
N ASP A 413 -36.19 20.13 -19.68
CA ASP A 413 -35.73 18.76 -19.87
C ASP A 413 -34.21 18.56 -19.81
N ILE A 414 -33.43 19.63 -20.00
CA ILE A 414 -31.97 19.58 -20.13
C ILE A 414 -31.31 20.51 -19.10
N ALA A 415 -31.75 21.76 -19.00
CA ALA A 415 -31.12 22.78 -18.15
C ALA A 415 -31.01 22.38 -16.67
N PRO A 416 -32.05 21.83 -16.01
CA PRO A 416 -31.97 21.47 -14.59
C PRO A 416 -30.95 20.37 -14.32
N VAL A 417 -30.87 19.39 -15.23
CA VAL A 417 -29.92 18.26 -15.14
C VAL A 417 -28.49 18.75 -15.35
N LEU A 418 -28.26 19.62 -16.34
CA LEU A 418 -26.95 20.22 -16.57
C LEU A 418 -26.50 21.11 -15.42
N GLN A 419 -27.40 21.93 -14.86
CA GLN A 419 -27.08 22.77 -13.71
C GLN A 419 -26.69 21.92 -12.50
N SER A 420 -27.46 20.87 -12.19
CA SER A 420 -27.13 19.93 -11.12
C SER A 420 -25.78 19.24 -11.36
N LEU A 421 -25.53 18.79 -12.59
CA LEU A 421 -24.26 18.16 -12.98
C LEU A 421 -23.06 19.10 -12.81
N ILE A 422 -23.20 20.37 -13.21
CA ILE A 422 -22.15 21.40 -13.08
C ILE A 422 -21.84 21.67 -11.60
N LEU A 423 -22.88 21.90 -10.79
CA LEU A 423 -22.71 22.22 -9.37
C LEU A 423 -22.07 21.06 -8.61
N ASP A 424 -22.54 19.83 -8.83
CA ASP A 424 -21.99 18.64 -8.19
C ASP A 424 -20.54 18.38 -8.63
N SER A 425 -20.22 18.53 -9.92
CA SER A 425 -18.84 18.37 -10.41
C SER A 425 -17.90 19.43 -9.83
N MET A 426 -18.37 20.68 -9.69
CA MET A 426 -17.61 21.78 -9.07
C MET A 426 -17.36 21.54 -7.58
N ASP A 427 -18.36 21.05 -6.85
CA ASP A 427 -18.23 20.70 -5.43
C ASP A 427 -17.21 19.56 -5.22
N GLN A 428 -17.28 18.50 -6.03
CA GLN A 428 -16.28 17.42 -6.00
C GLN A 428 -14.88 17.91 -6.36
N ALA A 429 -14.76 18.76 -7.39
CA ALA A 429 -13.47 19.34 -7.77
C ALA A 429 -12.86 20.17 -6.62
N THR A 430 -13.68 20.94 -5.92
CA THR A 430 -13.23 21.77 -4.79
C THR A 430 -12.80 20.91 -3.61
N LYS A 431 -13.58 19.89 -3.23
CA LYS A 431 -13.25 18.96 -2.15
C LYS A 431 -11.94 18.20 -2.38
N LEU A 432 -11.66 17.88 -3.64
CA LEU A 432 -10.48 17.10 -4.03
C LEU A 432 -9.27 17.97 -4.37
N GLU A 433 -9.39 19.29 -4.38
CA GLU A 433 -8.29 20.20 -4.76
C GLU A 433 -7.07 20.02 -3.85
N GLU A 434 -7.28 19.87 -2.54
CA GLU A 434 -6.22 19.64 -1.56
C GLU A 434 -5.75 18.17 -1.52
N GLN A 435 -6.69 17.22 -1.67
CA GLN A 435 -6.39 15.79 -1.49
C GLN A 435 -5.77 15.15 -2.73
N SER A 436 -6.27 15.50 -3.92
CA SER A 436 -5.82 14.96 -5.19
C SER A 436 -6.08 15.98 -6.32
N PRO A 437 -5.13 16.90 -6.57
CA PRO A 437 -5.26 17.94 -7.60
C PRO A 437 -5.58 17.37 -8.98
N MET A 438 -5.12 16.15 -9.26
CA MET A 438 -5.42 15.46 -10.52
C MET A 438 -6.89 15.06 -10.61
N LEU A 439 -7.46 14.42 -9.58
CA LEU A 439 -8.88 14.06 -9.59
C LEU A 439 -9.74 15.32 -9.68
N SER A 440 -9.35 16.41 -9.00
CA SER A 440 -10.01 17.72 -9.12
C SER A 440 -10.07 18.21 -10.58
N ARG A 441 -8.95 18.16 -11.31
CA ARG A 441 -8.92 18.53 -12.74
C ARG A 441 -9.86 17.68 -13.59
N LEU A 442 -9.98 16.39 -13.30
CA LEU A 442 -10.87 15.49 -14.05
C LEU A 442 -12.35 15.80 -13.83
N TYR A 443 -12.74 16.31 -12.66
CA TYR A 443 -14.09 16.82 -12.42
C TYR A 443 -14.34 18.18 -13.05
N ARG A 444 -13.33 19.07 -13.07
CA ARG A 444 -13.40 20.34 -13.82
C ARG A 444 -13.62 20.10 -15.32
N GLU A 445 -13.03 19.05 -15.90
CA GLU A 445 -13.28 18.72 -17.31
C GLU A 445 -14.76 18.35 -17.59
N ILE A 446 -15.42 17.65 -16.66
CA ILE A 446 -16.85 17.32 -16.75
C ILE A 446 -17.67 18.62 -16.68
N GLU A 447 -17.35 19.48 -15.72
CA GLU A 447 -17.98 20.79 -15.53
C GLU A 447 -17.86 21.66 -16.79
N GLU A 448 -16.66 21.79 -17.35
CA GLU A 448 -16.40 22.53 -18.59
C GLU A 448 -17.18 21.96 -19.77
N SER A 449 -17.23 20.64 -19.91
CA SER A 449 -17.95 19.99 -21.01
C SER A 449 -19.47 20.19 -20.88
N ALA A 450 -20.00 20.21 -19.66
CA ALA A 450 -21.40 20.54 -19.38
C ALA A 450 -21.72 22.02 -19.65
N LYS A 451 -20.82 22.95 -19.28
CA LYS A 451 -20.92 24.38 -19.61
C LYS A 451 -20.93 24.60 -21.11
N GLN A 452 -20.00 23.98 -21.84
CA GLN A 452 -19.94 24.04 -23.31
C GLN A 452 -21.25 23.55 -23.96
N LEU A 453 -21.85 22.47 -23.43
CA LEU A 453 -23.14 22.00 -23.95
C LEU A 453 -24.26 23.04 -23.74
N GLY A 454 -24.27 23.70 -22.57
CA GLY A 454 -25.19 24.80 -22.27
C GLY A 454 -24.96 26.02 -23.17
N GLU A 455 -23.70 26.38 -23.43
CA GLU A 455 -23.33 27.46 -24.35
C GLU A 455 -23.80 27.17 -25.77
N VAL A 456 -23.62 25.94 -26.26
CA VAL A 456 -24.14 25.53 -27.58
C VAL A 456 -25.66 25.73 -27.63
N ALA A 457 -26.41 25.27 -26.64
CA ALA A 457 -27.86 25.45 -26.59
C ALA A 457 -28.26 26.95 -26.58
N SER A 458 -27.55 27.77 -25.80
CA SER A 458 -27.79 29.21 -25.70
C SER A 458 -27.51 29.94 -27.03
N LEU A 459 -26.38 29.67 -27.67
CA LEU A 459 -26.00 30.24 -28.97
C LEU A 459 -27.01 29.89 -30.04
N LEU A 460 -27.43 28.61 -30.10
CA LEU A 460 -28.44 28.14 -31.04
C LEU A 460 -29.79 28.84 -30.82
N SER A 461 -30.21 29.04 -29.57
CA SER A 461 -31.42 29.81 -29.25
C SER A 461 -31.31 31.25 -29.75
N ALA A 462 -30.19 31.93 -29.47
CA ALA A 462 -29.95 33.31 -29.90
C ALA A 462 -29.95 33.47 -31.42
N GLU A 463 -29.18 32.64 -32.13
CA GLU A 463 -29.12 32.63 -33.59
C GLU A 463 -30.50 32.30 -34.22
N SER A 464 -31.27 31.39 -33.60
CA SER A 464 -32.60 31.05 -34.07
C SER A 464 -33.60 32.22 -33.96
N LYS A 465 -33.45 33.08 -32.94
CA LYS A 465 -34.32 34.24 -32.73
C LYS A 465 -34.01 35.39 -33.70
N ALA A 466 -32.77 35.47 -34.20
CA ALA A 466 -32.37 36.47 -35.18
C ALA A 466 -33.06 36.30 -36.55
N ILE A 467 -33.55 35.09 -36.87
CA ILE A 467 -34.17 34.77 -38.16
C ILE A 467 -35.68 34.93 -38.07
N ARG A 468 -36.23 36.01 -38.66
CA ARG A 468 -37.68 36.29 -38.60
C ARG A 468 -38.54 35.18 -39.24
N GLN A 469 -38.13 34.68 -40.40
CA GLN A 469 -38.80 33.61 -41.14
C GLN A 469 -37.77 32.67 -41.75
N TYR A 470 -37.93 31.37 -41.54
CA TYR A 470 -36.97 30.36 -41.97
C TYR A 470 -37.17 29.98 -43.43
N ARG A 471 -36.15 30.21 -44.25
CA ARG A 471 -36.06 29.62 -45.58
C ARG A 471 -35.34 28.27 -45.51
N ARG A 472 -35.43 27.49 -46.59
CA ARG A 472 -34.69 26.22 -46.71
C ARG A 472 -33.18 26.42 -46.54
N SER A 473 -32.64 27.50 -47.09
CA SER A 473 -31.22 27.89 -46.95
C SER A 473 -30.83 28.14 -45.49
N ASP A 474 -31.70 28.82 -44.72
CA ASP A 474 -31.46 29.12 -43.32
C ASP A 474 -31.43 27.84 -42.49
N LYS A 475 -32.39 26.93 -42.73
CA LYS A 475 -32.41 25.62 -42.06
C LYS A 475 -31.12 24.82 -42.34
N THR A 476 -30.69 24.77 -43.60
CA THR A 476 -29.43 24.10 -43.95
C THR A 476 -28.23 24.74 -43.26
N ARG A 477 -28.16 26.08 -43.21
CA ARG A 477 -27.10 26.80 -42.50
C ARG A 477 -27.11 26.50 -41.00
N MET A 478 -28.27 26.53 -40.36
CA MET A 478 -28.44 26.25 -38.93
C MET A 478 -28.11 24.79 -38.58
N LYS A 479 -28.45 23.83 -39.46
CA LYS A 479 -28.02 22.43 -39.30
C LYS A 479 -26.50 22.32 -39.37
N ALA A 480 -25.88 22.91 -40.39
CA ALA A 480 -24.42 22.90 -40.53
C ALA A 480 -23.73 23.54 -39.32
N ARG A 481 -24.25 24.68 -38.83
CA ARG A 481 -23.74 25.37 -37.64
C ARG A 481 -23.90 24.55 -36.37
N PHE A 482 -25.04 23.88 -36.19
CA PHE A 482 -25.23 22.94 -35.10
C PHE A 482 -24.19 21.83 -35.14
N THR A 483 -24.04 21.15 -36.29
CA THR A 483 -23.05 20.08 -36.46
C THR A 483 -21.62 20.56 -36.16
N GLU A 484 -21.26 21.76 -36.61
CA GLU A 484 -19.95 22.38 -36.34
C GLU A 484 -19.66 22.53 -34.85
N LEU A 485 -20.65 22.97 -34.06
CA LEU A 485 -20.49 23.21 -32.62
C LEU A 485 -20.66 21.92 -31.79
N TYR A 486 -21.58 21.05 -32.19
CA TYR A 486 -22.00 19.89 -31.42
C TYR A 486 -21.11 18.66 -31.60
N GLU A 487 -20.70 18.35 -32.83
CA GLU A 487 -19.93 17.12 -33.10
C GLU A 487 -18.58 17.06 -32.37
N PRO A 488 -17.78 18.15 -32.29
CA PRO A 488 -16.53 18.12 -31.51
C PRO A 488 -16.77 17.81 -30.02
N LEU A 489 -17.82 18.38 -29.45
CA LEU A 489 -18.19 18.17 -28.04
C LEU A 489 -18.68 16.74 -27.81
N LYS A 490 -19.55 16.23 -28.68
CA LYS A 490 -20.04 14.85 -28.64
C LYS A 490 -18.89 13.85 -28.77
N LEU A 491 -17.98 14.06 -29.72
CA LEU A 491 -16.80 13.23 -29.89
C LEU A 491 -15.94 13.21 -28.63
N LYS A 492 -15.71 14.38 -27.99
CA LYS A 492 -14.98 14.47 -26.72
C LYS A 492 -15.67 13.65 -25.61
N ILE A 493 -16.99 13.79 -25.45
CA ILE A 493 -17.77 13.04 -24.46
C ILE A 493 -17.69 11.53 -24.71
N ASP A 494 -17.88 11.09 -25.95
CA ASP A 494 -17.87 9.67 -26.34
C ASP A 494 -16.47 9.06 -26.17
N GLN A 495 -15.41 9.81 -26.50
CA GLN A 495 -14.02 9.41 -26.25
C GLN A 495 -13.77 9.19 -24.75
N ARG A 496 -14.17 10.14 -23.89
CA ARG A 496 -14.03 10.01 -22.42
C ARG A 496 -14.85 8.86 -21.85
N LEU A 497 -16.05 8.62 -22.36
CA LEU A 497 -16.84 7.45 -21.99
C LEU A 497 -16.13 6.14 -22.33
N SER A 498 -15.61 6.04 -23.56
CA SER A 498 -14.91 4.84 -23.99
C SER A 498 -13.63 4.58 -23.19
N SER A 499 -12.86 5.64 -22.87
CA SER A 499 -11.66 5.52 -22.05
C SER A 499 -12.00 5.09 -20.63
N LEU A 500 -13.01 5.71 -19.99
CA LEU A 500 -13.41 5.34 -18.62
C LEU A 500 -13.92 3.90 -18.52
N LYS A 501 -14.67 3.42 -19.53
CA LYS A 501 -15.11 2.01 -19.57
C LYS A 501 -13.92 1.07 -19.65
N LYS A 502 -12.93 1.40 -20.48
CA LYS A 502 -11.68 0.66 -20.58
C LYS A 502 -10.89 0.71 -19.27
N ASP A 503 -10.73 1.87 -18.66
CA ASP A 503 -10.00 2.05 -17.40
C ASP A 503 -10.63 1.20 -16.27
N ILE A 504 -11.96 1.11 -16.20
CA ILE A 504 -12.66 0.25 -15.23
C ILE A 504 -12.43 -1.24 -15.52
N GLU A 505 -12.42 -1.64 -16.78
CA GLU A 505 -12.14 -3.03 -17.18
C GLU A 505 -10.67 -3.41 -16.91
N ASP A 506 -9.73 -2.54 -17.23
CA ASP A 506 -8.31 -2.68 -16.95
C ASP A 506 -8.07 -2.71 -15.43
N LEU A 507 -8.75 -1.86 -14.66
CA LEU A 507 -8.69 -1.92 -13.19
C LEU A 507 -9.20 -3.26 -12.67
N LYS A 508 -10.32 -3.76 -13.21
CA LYS A 508 -10.91 -5.05 -12.80
C LYS A 508 -9.99 -6.23 -13.11
N THR A 509 -9.37 -6.24 -14.29
CA THR A 509 -8.44 -7.30 -14.70
C THR A 509 -7.17 -7.28 -13.86
N ASN A 510 -6.57 -6.09 -13.66
CA ASN A 510 -5.38 -5.92 -12.82
C ASN A 510 -5.66 -6.29 -11.36
N TYR A 511 -6.78 -5.84 -10.81
CA TYR A 511 -7.20 -6.18 -9.46
C TYR A 511 -7.31 -7.69 -9.29
N ASN A 512 -8.05 -8.38 -10.17
CA ASN A 512 -8.19 -9.83 -10.11
C ASN A 512 -6.87 -10.59 -10.30
N SER A 513 -5.92 -10.05 -11.06
CA SER A 513 -4.59 -10.65 -11.23
C SER A 513 -3.68 -10.50 -10.01
N SER A 514 -3.97 -9.51 -9.15
CA SER A 514 -3.20 -9.23 -7.93
C SER A 514 -3.72 -9.98 -6.69
N LEU A 515 -4.92 -10.56 -6.79
CA LEU A 515 -5.53 -11.39 -5.75
C LEU A 515 -4.92 -12.78 -5.71
#